data_AF-V4UXH5-F1
#
_entry.id   AF-V4UXH5-F1
#
_cell.length_a   1.000
_cell.length_b   1.000
_cell.length_c   1.000
_cell.angle_alpha   90.00
_cell.angle_beta   90.00
_cell.angle_gamma   90.00
#
_symmetry.space_group_name_H-M   'P 1'
#
loop_
_entity.id
_entity.type
_entity.pdbx_description
1 polymer ?
#
loop_
_entity_poly.entity_id
_entity_poly.type
_entity_poly.pdbx_seq_one_letter_code
_entity_poly.pdbx_strand_id
1 'polypeptide(L)' 'MKGMVDSFNVSVAAGILMHHAVCDRATRLGCNGDLTSEEKQILLAEFSLRHSKSAISIVHEYAKRKETTHMPKL' A
#
# COMPACT_ATOMS: atom_id res chain seq x y z
N MET A 1 29.57 15.11 -9.26
CA MET A 1 29.94 14.02 -10.17
C MET A 1 31.41 14.17 -10.56
N LYS A 2 32.18 13.08 -10.57
CA LYS A 2 33.59 13.08 -11.00
C LYS A 2 33.72 12.12 -12.18
N GLY A 3 33.58 12.62 -13.41
CA GLY A 3 33.61 11.83 -14.65
C GLY A 3 33.20 12.65 -15.88
N MET A 4 33.21 12.03 -17.06
CA MET A 4 32.92 12.67 -18.38
C MET A 4 31.46 13.08 -18.61
N VAL A 5 30.53 12.69 -17.74
CA VAL A 5 29.08 12.92 -17.93
C VAL A 5 28.59 13.87 -16.86
N ASP A 6 27.64 14.74 -17.19
CA ASP A 6 27.12 15.79 -16.31
C ASP A 6 25.86 15.39 -15.51
N SER A 7 25.18 14.32 -15.92
CA SER A 7 24.00 13.79 -15.20
C SER A 7 23.90 12.27 -15.25
N PHE A 8 23.21 11.69 -14.26
CA PHE A 8 22.76 10.30 -14.31
C PHE A 8 21.48 10.17 -15.15
N ASN A 9 21.20 8.95 -15.62
CA ASN A 9 19.86 8.62 -16.11
C ASN A 9 18.84 8.83 -14.98
N VAL A 10 17.64 9.30 -15.33
CA VAL A 10 16.59 9.63 -14.36
C VAL A 10 16.24 8.48 -13.41
N SER A 11 16.16 7.24 -13.90
CA SER A 11 15.83 6.08 -13.05
C SER A 11 16.98 5.73 -12.12
N VAL A 12 18.23 5.90 -12.57
CA VAL A 12 19.43 5.68 -11.76
C VAL A 12 19.54 6.74 -10.66
N ALA A 13 19.35 8.01 -11.01
CA ALA A 13 19.32 9.11 -10.04
C ALA A 13 18.23 8.88 -8.97
N ALA A 14 17.02 8.51 -9.41
CA ALA A 14 15.92 8.18 -8.52
C ALA A 14 16.25 6.99 -7.61
N GLY A 15 16.84 5.92 -8.14
CA GLY A 15 17.24 4.74 -7.37
C GLY A 15 18.27 5.07 -6.28
N ILE A 16 19.30 5.85 -6.62
CA ILE A 16 20.33 6.30 -5.65
C ILE A 16 19.67 7.13 -4.54
N LEU A 17 18.83 8.11 -4.90
CA LEU A 17 18.15 8.97 -3.94
C LEU A 17 17.20 8.19 -3.03
N MET A 18 16.37 7.31 -3.60
CA MET A 18 15.43 6.50 -2.83
C MET A 18 16.15 5.54 -1.88
N HIS A 19 17.27 4.94 -2.30
CA HIS A 19 18.05 4.07 -1.43
C HIS A 19 18.58 4.82 -0.20
N HIS A 20 19.17 6.00 -0.41
CA HIS A 20 19.62 6.84 0.69
C HIS A 20 18.47 7.27 1.63
N ALA A 21 17.33 7.67 1.07
CA ALA A 21 16.17 8.05 1.86
C ALA A 21 15.61 6.89 2.72
N VAL A 22 15.56 5.68 2.17
CA VAL A 22 15.13 4.48 2.90
C VAL A 22 16.11 4.16 4.03
N CYS A 23 17.42 4.20 3.78
CA CYS A 23 18.42 3.97 4.80
C CYS A 23 18.35 5.00 5.95
N ASP A 24 18.26 6.30 5.64
CA ASP A 24 18.14 7.36 6.67
C ASP A 24 16.85 7.23 7.48
N ARG A 25 15.72 6.94 6.82
CA ARG A 25 14.46 6.72 7.53
C ARG A 25 14.52 5.51 8.45
N ALA A 26 15.09 4.40 7.97
CA ALA A 26 15.19 3.17 8.76
C ALA A 26 16.05 3.39 10.01
N THR A 27 17.18 4.09 9.90
CA THR A 27 18.06 4.37 11.04
C THR A 27 17.43 5.33 12.05
N ARG A 28 16.68 6.35 11.59
CA ARG A 28 16.14 7.39 12.47
C ARG A 28 14.79 7.05 13.09
N LEU A 29 13.92 6.36 12.36
CA LEU A 29 12.53 6.12 12.77
C LEU A 29 12.27 4.67 13.21
N GLY A 30 13.08 3.72 12.73
CA GLY A 30 12.93 2.29 13.07
C GLY A 30 11.65 1.63 12.55
N CYS A 31 10.79 2.33 11.82
CA CYS A 31 9.55 1.81 11.27
C CYS A 31 9.35 2.18 9.79
N ASN A 32 8.57 1.37 9.08
CA ASN A 32 8.24 1.56 7.67
C ASN A 32 6.81 2.05 7.52
N GLY A 33 6.64 3.19 6.84
CA GLY A 33 5.35 3.84 6.62
C GLY A 33 4.89 4.74 7.77
N ASP A 34 4.02 5.68 7.45
CA ASP A 34 3.42 6.67 8.35
C ASP A 34 1.88 6.69 8.22
N LEU A 35 1.33 5.68 7.52
CA LEU A 35 -0.12 5.51 7.39
C LEU A 35 -0.76 5.20 8.73
N THR A 36 -1.86 5.88 9.01
CA THR A 36 -2.79 5.52 10.06
C THR A 36 -3.40 4.15 9.80
N SER A 37 -3.99 3.55 10.84
CA SER A 37 -4.71 2.27 10.71
C SER A 37 -5.83 2.34 9.66
N GLU A 38 -6.53 3.47 9.56
CA GLU A 38 -7.60 3.68 8.59
C GLU A 38 -7.06 3.72 7.15
N GLU A 39 -6.05 4.54 6.88
CA GLU A 39 -5.43 4.65 5.56
C GLU A 39 -4.86 3.31 5.09
N LYS A 40 -4.26 2.54 6.01
CA LYS A 40 -3.76 1.19 5.73
C LYS A 40 -4.90 0.24 5.32
N GLN A 41 -6.06 0.29 5.97
CA GLN A 41 -7.21 -0.54 5.60
C GLN A 41 -7.79 -0.13 4.24
N ILE A 42 -7.88 1.17 3.97
CA ILE A 42 -8.34 1.70 2.68
C ILE A 42 -7.42 1.22 1.56
N LEU A 43 -6.11 1.37 1.74
CA LEU A 43 -5.12 0.93 0.74
C LEU A 43 -5.18 -0.58 0.51
N LEU A 44 -5.33 -1.37 1.59
CA LEU A 44 -5.48 -2.82 1.50
C LEU A 44 -6.74 -3.22 0.71
N ALA A 45 -7.87 -2.53 0.97
CA ALA A 45 -9.12 -2.78 0.28
C ALA A 45 -9.02 -2.42 -1.22
N GLU A 46 -8.43 -1.27 -1.54
CA GLU A 46 -8.20 -0.82 -2.92
C GLU A 46 -7.32 -1.81 -3.68
N PHE A 47 -6.20 -2.20 -3.09
CA PHE A 47 -5.26 -3.12 -3.72
C PHE A 47 -5.89 -4.50 -3.93
N SER A 48 -6.64 -4.98 -2.94
CA SER A 48 -7.35 -6.26 -3.01
C SER A 48 -8.40 -6.24 -4.12
N LEU A 49 -9.17 -5.15 -4.23
CA LEU A 49 -10.20 -5.00 -5.26
C LEU A 49 -9.60 -4.90 -6.66
N ARG A 50 -8.48 -4.19 -6.82
CA ARG A 50 -7.81 -4.01 -8.11
C ARG A 50 -7.20 -5.30 -8.65
N HIS A 51 -6.66 -6.15 -7.78
CA HIS A 51 -5.84 -7.29 -8.20
C HIS A 51 -6.50 -8.66 -7.96
N SER A 52 -7.56 -8.75 -7.15
CA SER A 52 -8.28 -10.01 -6.93
C SER A 52 -9.56 -10.08 -7.76
N LYS A 53 -9.63 -11.05 -8.67
CA LYS A 53 -10.83 -11.33 -9.48
C LYS A 53 -12.04 -11.74 -8.64
N SER A 54 -11.82 -12.28 -7.44
CA SER A 54 -12.87 -12.75 -6.54
C SER A 54 -13.26 -11.71 -5.47
N ALA A 55 -12.55 -10.59 -5.33
CA ALA A 55 -12.79 -9.62 -4.27
C ALA A 55 -14.25 -9.11 -4.25
N ILE A 56 -14.81 -8.78 -5.41
CA ILE A 56 -16.20 -8.30 -5.53
C ILE A 56 -17.18 -9.37 -5.04
N SER A 57 -16.99 -10.63 -5.47
CA SER A 57 -17.86 -11.75 -5.07
C SER A 57 -17.82 -11.97 -3.56
N ILE A 58 -16.62 -11.95 -2.97
CA ILE A 58 -16.43 -12.12 -1.52
C ILE A 58 -17.13 -11.00 -0.75
N VAL A 59 -17.00 -9.75 -1.21
CA VAL A 59 -17.67 -8.59 -0.58
C VAL A 59 -19.19 -8.71 -0.66
N HIS A 60 -19.72 -9.09 -1.82
CA HIS A 60 -21.15 -9.32 -2.00
C HIS A 60 -21.68 -10.45 -1.10
N GLU A 61 -20.97 -11.57 -1.04
CA GLU A 61 -21.35 -12.69 -0.19
C GLU A 61 -21.31 -12.31 1.30
N TYR A 62 -20.29 -11.57 1.71
CA TYR A 62 -20.18 -11.05 3.07
C TYR A 62 -21.34 -10.11 3.42
N ALA A 63 -21.69 -9.18 2.52
CA ALA A 63 -22.83 -8.27 2.71
C ALA A 63 -24.14 -9.04 2.91
N LYS A 64 -24.40 -10.05 2.06
CA LYS A 64 -25.58 -10.93 2.18
C LYS A 64 -25.64 -11.64 3.53
N ARG A 65 -24.51 -12.18 4.01
CA ARG A 65 -24.43 -12.85 5.33
C ARG A 65 -24.67 -11.88 6.48
N LYS A 66 -24.18 -10.65 6.37
CA LYS A 66 -24.37 -9.59 7.38
C LYS A 66 -25.85 -9.21 7.51
N GLU A 67 -26.56 -9.08 6.40
CA GLU A 67 -28.01 -8.81 6.38
C GLU A 67 -28.80 -9.95 7.04
N THR A 68 -28.47 -11.21 6.75
CA THR A 68 -29.13 -12.36 7.39
C THR A 68 -28.87 -12.48 8.89
N THR A 69 -27.74 -11.96 9.37
CA THR A 69 -27.39 -11.96 10.80
C THR A 69 -28.11 -10.85 11.56
N HIS A 70 -28.48 -9.77 10.88
CA HIS A 70 -29.19 -8.63 11.46
C HIS A 70 -30.73 -8.75 11.43
N MET A 71 -31.30 -9.78 10.80
CA MET A 71 -32.73 -10.05 10.95
C MET A 71 -33.00 -10.63 12.35
N PRO A 72 -33.84 -10.00 13.18
CA PRO A 72 -34.27 -10.62 14.42
C PRO A 72 -35.05 -11.89 14.04
N LYS A 73 -34.66 -13.03 14.61
CA LYS A 73 -35.42 -14.27 14.47
C LYS A 73 -36.83 -13.99 15.01
N LEU A 74 -37.82 -14.00 14.13
CA LEU A 74 -39.24 -13.90 14.47
C LEU A 74 -39.67 -15.14 15.28
#